data_AF-A0A834CG12-F1
#
_entry.id   AF-A0A834CG12-F1
#
_cell.length_a   1.000
_cell.length_b   1.000
_cell.length_c   1.000
_cell.angle_alpha   90.00
_cell.angle_beta   90.00
_cell.angle_gamma   90.00
#
_symmetry.space_group_name_H-M   'P 1'
#
loop_
_entity.id
_entity.type
_entity.pdbx_description
1 polymer ?
#
loop_
_entity_poly.entity_id
_entity_poly.type
_entity_poly.pdbx_seq_one_letter_code
_entity_poly.pdbx_strand_id
1 'polypeptide(L)'
;HIDGNHKPVRWQMVFHGCVDGFSRTIVCLACLDNKRASSVLYLFLSGTQNFGIPSRVRCDHGVENTDVARFMLNRRRLNRHSAITGRSVHKQRIERLWAELNRLVSFHYVNFFNFMEEHGVLDSLNELHLFCLHFIYLPRIQKAVREF
;
A
#
# COMPACT_ATOMS: atom_id res chain seq x y z
N HIS A 1 4.14 4.53 -10.06
CA HIS A 1 5.04 4.22 -8.93
C HIS A 1 4.22 3.41 -7.95
N ILE A 2 4.68 2.22 -7.59
CA ILE A 2 4.01 1.31 -6.66
C ILE A 2 4.93 1.09 -5.47
N ASP A 3 4.31 1.04 -4.30
CA ASP A 3 5.02 0.87 -3.04
C ASP A 3 4.06 0.40 -1.93
N GLY A 4 4.64 -0.13 -0.85
CA GLY A 4 3.93 -0.40 0.39
C GLY A 4 4.42 0.52 1.51
N ASN A 5 3.49 1.08 2.29
CA ASN A 5 3.81 1.86 3.49
C ASN A 5 3.54 1.04 4.75
N HIS A 6 4.60 0.91 5.57
CA HIS A 6 4.66 0.05 6.75
C HIS A 6 4.40 0.79 8.06
N LYS A 7 3.85 2.01 8.05
CA LYS A 7 3.61 2.73 9.30
C LYS A 7 2.79 1.95 10.35
N PRO A 8 1.70 1.24 9.99
CA PRO A 8 0.96 0.42 10.95
C PRO A 8 1.38 -1.07 10.95
N VAL A 9 2.61 -1.40 10.49
CA VAL A 9 3.05 -2.81 10.34
C VAL A 9 3.11 -3.57 11.67
N ARG A 10 3.29 -2.88 12.80
CA ARG A 10 3.24 -3.48 14.14
C ARG A 10 1.92 -4.23 14.38
N TRP A 11 0.83 -3.68 13.86
CA TRP A 11 -0.50 -4.26 13.98
C TRP A 11 -0.89 -5.09 12.75
N GLN A 12 0.10 -5.59 12.01
CA GLN A 12 -0.08 -6.43 10.82
C GLN A 12 -0.95 -5.77 9.72
N MET A 13 -0.97 -4.44 9.66
CA MET A 13 -1.63 -3.68 8.61
C MET A 13 -0.59 -2.98 7.72
N VAL A 14 -0.88 -2.90 6.43
CA VAL A 14 0.03 -2.32 5.43
C VAL A 14 -0.78 -1.54 4.43
N PHE A 15 -0.35 -0.30 4.18
CA PHE A 15 -0.90 0.48 3.08
C PHE A 15 -0.22 0.08 1.78
N HIS A 16 -1.01 -0.08 0.72
CA HIS A 16 -0.57 -0.36 -0.64
C HIS A 16 -0.99 0.80 -1.53
N GLY A 17 -0.07 1.31 -2.33
CA GLY A 17 -0.31 2.51 -3.13
C GLY A 17 0.25 2.38 -4.54
N CYS A 18 -0.48 2.95 -5.50
CA CYS A 18 0.02 3.22 -6.84
C CYS A 18 -0.33 4.65 -7.23
N VAL A 19 0.68 5.43 -7.62
CA VAL A 19 0.51 6.80 -8.10
C VAL A 19 1.12 6.97 -9.49
N ASP A 20 0.43 7.70 -10.35
CA ASP A 20 0.97 8.09 -11.65
C ASP A 20 2.15 9.07 -11.49
N GLY A 21 3.21 8.84 -12.27
CA GLY A 21 4.46 9.60 -12.15
C GLY A 21 4.38 11.04 -12.66
N PHE A 22 3.45 11.30 -13.60
CA PHE A 22 3.28 12.60 -14.24
C PHE A 22 2.18 13.42 -13.57
N SER A 23 0.94 12.92 -13.61
CA SER A 23 -0.27 13.60 -13.12
C SER A 23 -0.41 13.60 -11.60
N ARG A 24 0.30 12.71 -10.90
CA ARG A 24 0.14 12.44 -9.47
C ARG A 24 -1.22 11.82 -9.10
N THR A 25 -1.99 11.38 -10.09
CA THR A 25 -3.24 10.66 -9.87
C THR A 25 -2.99 9.39 -9.06
N ILE A 26 -3.75 9.18 -8.00
CA ILE A 26 -3.72 7.97 -7.18
C ILE A 26 -4.51 6.90 -7.94
N VAL A 27 -3.79 5.91 -8.49
CA VAL A 27 -4.36 4.82 -9.29
C VAL A 27 -4.98 3.75 -8.39
N CYS A 28 -4.32 3.44 -7.26
CA CYS A 28 -4.91 2.62 -6.20
C CYS A 28 -4.33 3.02 -4.84
N LEU A 29 -5.14 2.89 -3.80
CA LEU A 29 -4.74 3.11 -2.42
C LEU A 29 -5.63 2.27 -1.50
N ALA A 30 -5.02 1.42 -0.69
CA ALA A 30 -5.74 0.52 0.21
C ALA A 30 -4.93 0.19 1.46
N CYS A 31 -5.60 -0.20 2.53
CA CYS A 31 -4.99 -0.78 3.71
C CYS A 31 -5.40 -2.26 3.79
N LEU A 32 -4.42 -3.15 3.79
CA LEU A 32 -4.65 -4.60 3.89
C LEU A 32 -3.91 -5.18 5.09
N ASP A 33 -4.34 -6.36 5.52
CA ASP A 33 -3.72 -7.18 6.57
C ASP A 33 -2.56 -8.05 6.06
N ASN A 34 -2.16 -7.90 4.80
CA ASN A 34 -1.15 -8.75 4.17
C ASN A 34 -0.33 -8.01 3.10
N LYS A 35 0.80 -8.60 2.73
CA LYS A 35 1.70 -8.15 1.65
C LYS A 35 1.80 -9.16 0.50
N ARG A 36 0.76 -9.97 0.26
CA ARG A 36 0.82 -11.01 -0.77
C ARG A 36 0.92 -10.36 -2.15
N ALA A 37 1.78 -10.90 -3.02
CA ALA A 37 1.94 -10.39 -4.38
C ALA A 37 0.64 -10.40 -5.19
N SER A 38 -0.21 -11.40 -4.95
CA SER A 38 -1.55 -11.49 -5.54
C SER A 38 -2.48 -10.37 -5.10
N SER A 39 -2.44 -9.96 -3.82
CA SER A 39 -3.21 -8.83 -3.31
C SER A 39 -2.77 -7.51 -3.93
N VAL A 40 -1.46 -7.30 -4.06
CA VAL A 40 -0.90 -6.10 -4.72
C VAL A 40 -1.29 -6.08 -6.20
N LEU A 41 -1.21 -7.23 -6.89
CA LEU A 41 -1.67 -7.34 -8.27
C LEU A 41 -3.17 -7.03 -8.41
N TYR A 42 -4.01 -7.56 -7.52
CA TYR A 42 -5.45 -7.29 -7.53
C TYR A 42 -5.76 -5.79 -7.41
N LEU A 43 -5.12 -5.10 -6.45
CA LEU A 43 -5.28 -3.66 -6.28
C LEU A 43 -4.80 -2.88 -7.51
N PHE A 44 -3.65 -3.27 -8.07
CA PHE A 44 -3.12 -2.66 -9.28
C PHE A 44 -4.10 -2.80 -10.46
N LEU A 45 -4.58 -4.02 -10.72
CA LEU A 45 -5.51 -4.28 -11.81
C LEU A 45 -6.82 -3.51 -11.64
N SER A 46 -7.36 -3.49 -10.42
CA SER A 46 -8.57 -2.73 -10.08
C SER A 46 -8.41 -1.24 -10.39
N GLY A 47 -7.27 -0.65 -10.01
CA GLY A 47 -6.95 0.73 -10.37
C GLY A 47 -6.84 0.95 -11.89
N THR A 48 -6.18 0.03 -12.60
CA THR A 48 -6.02 0.15 -14.06
C THR A 48 -7.31 -0.02 -14.86
N GLN A 49 -8.40 -0.52 -14.26
CA GLN A 49 -9.70 -0.53 -14.92
C GLN A 49 -10.22 0.89 -15.17
N ASN A 50 -9.95 1.82 -14.24
CA ASN A 50 -10.41 3.22 -14.34
C ASN A 50 -9.41 4.12 -15.07
N PHE A 51 -8.11 3.85 -14.94
CA PHE A 51 -7.04 4.73 -15.46
C PHE A 51 -6.29 4.16 -16.67
N GLY A 52 -6.63 2.94 -17.08
CA GLY A 52 -5.88 2.18 -18.07
C GLY A 52 -4.59 1.58 -17.52
N ILE A 53 -4.03 0.63 -18.27
CA ILE A 53 -2.76 -0.01 -17.92
C ILE A 53 -1.63 0.97 -18.24
N PRO A 54 -0.67 1.24 -17.34
CA PRO A 54 0.42 2.17 -17.64
C PRO A 54 1.36 1.63 -18.72
N SER A 55 2.22 2.51 -19.26
CA SER A 55 3.32 2.09 -20.16
C SER A 55 4.47 1.45 -19.36
N ARG A 56 4.77 2.00 -18.19
CA ARG A 56 5.83 1.54 -17.29
C ARG A 56 5.36 1.60 -15.84
N VAL A 57 5.75 0.60 -15.05
CA VAL A 57 5.61 0.60 -13.61
C VAL A 57 6.99 0.70 -12.97
N ARG A 58 7.08 1.44 -11.87
CA ARG A 58 8.28 1.49 -11.02
C ARG A 58 7.93 1.00 -9.63
N CYS A 59 8.67 0.02 -9.14
CA CYS A 59 8.58 -0.53 -7.78
C CYS A 59 9.99 -0.74 -7.23
N ASP A 60 10.11 -1.11 -5.96
CA ASP A 60 11.38 -1.65 -5.43
C ASP A 60 11.54 -3.13 -5.81
N HIS A 61 12.57 -3.74 -5.23
CA HIS A 61 12.85 -5.17 -5.29
C HIS A 61 12.01 -5.99 -4.27
N GLY A 62 10.90 -5.45 -3.76
CA GLY A 62 9.99 -6.14 -2.86
C GLY A 62 9.31 -7.32 -3.53
N VAL A 63 9.25 -8.47 -2.84
CA VAL A 63 8.63 -9.69 -3.36
C VAL A 63 7.14 -9.51 -3.63
N GLU A 64 6.48 -8.61 -2.90
CA GLU A 64 5.09 -8.22 -3.06
C GLU A 64 4.79 -7.57 -4.42
N ASN A 65 5.80 -7.00 -5.09
CA ASN A 65 5.64 -6.36 -6.39
C ASN A 65 5.85 -7.33 -7.58
N THR A 66 6.22 -8.58 -7.31
CA THR A 66 6.64 -9.55 -8.32
C THR A 66 5.53 -9.88 -9.33
N ASP A 67 4.29 -10.04 -8.86
CA ASP A 67 3.16 -10.38 -9.73
C ASP A 67 2.76 -9.20 -10.64
N VAL A 68 2.86 -7.96 -10.15
CA VAL A 68 2.66 -6.75 -10.97
C VAL A 68 3.75 -6.64 -12.03
N ALA A 69 5.02 -6.87 -11.66
CA ALA A 69 6.13 -6.85 -12.61
C ALA A 69 5.93 -7.90 -13.71
N ARG A 70 5.57 -9.14 -13.34
CA ARG A 70 5.26 -10.22 -14.29
C ARG A 70 4.10 -9.85 -15.21
N PHE A 71 3.02 -9.32 -14.67
CA PHE A 71 1.87 -8.84 -15.45
C PHE A 71 2.28 -7.78 -16.48
N MET A 72 3.07 -6.78 -16.07
CA MET A 72 3.52 -5.69 -16.93
C MET A 72 4.46 -6.16 -18.05
N LEU A 73 5.36 -7.09 -17.75
CA LEU A 73 6.24 -7.71 -18.77
C LEU A 73 5.43 -8.49 -19.82
N ASN A 74 4.43 -9.26 -19.38
CA ASN A 74 3.55 -10.01 -20.27
C ASN A 74 2.67 -9.09 -21.14
N ARG A 75 2.06 -8.05 -20.54
CA ARG A 75 1.10 -7.19 -21.23
C ARG A 75 1.74 -6.17 -22.15
N ARG A 76 2.90 -5.60 -21.77
CA ARG A 76 3.59 -4.54 -22.53
C ARG A 76 4.76 -5.04 -23.38
N ARG A 77 5.07 -6.35 -23.34
CA ARG A 77 6.19 -7.04 -24.01
C ARG A 77 7.56 -6.75 -23.37
N LEU A 78 8.48 -7.68 -23.57
CA LEU A 78 9.87 -7.62 -23.09
C LEU A 78 10.65 -6.47 -23.76
N ASN A 79 11.78 -6.06 -23.15
CA ASN A 79 12.73 -5.07 -23.67
C ASN A 79 12.23 -3.60 -23.77
N ARG A 80 11.14 -3.25 -23.09
CA ARG A 80 10.61 -1.87 -23.05
C ARG A 80 10.83 -1.12 -21.73
N HIS A 81 11.47 -1.79 -20.77
CA HIS A 81 11.53 -1.33 -19.38
C HIS A 81 10.11 -1.08 -18.82
N SER A 82 9.18 -2.01 -19.10
CA SER A 82 7.78 -1.93 -18.67
C SER A 82 7.61 -2.14 -17.16
N ALA A 83 8.54 -2.86 -16.53
CA ALA A 83 8.74 -2.90 -15.10
C ALA A 83 10.16 -2.41 -14.78
N ILE A 84 10.26 -1.38 -13.93
CA ILE A 84 11.52 -0.79 -13.50
C ILE A 84 11.65 -1.05 -12.00
N THR A 85 12.62 -1.87 -11.63
CA THR A 85 13.05 -2.04 -10.25
C THR A 85 14.27 -1.15 -10.01
N GLY A 86 14.31 -0.41 -8.91
CA GLY A 86 15.47 0.42 -8.60
C GLY A 86 15.42 1.06 -7.22
N ARG A 87 16.48 1.80 -6.90
CA ARG A 87 16.67 2.45 -5.58
C ARG A 87 15.54 3.42 -5.24
N SER A 88 15.24 3.54 -3.95
CA SER A 88 14.17 4.37 -3.37
C SER A 88 14.26 5.86 -3.75
N VAL A 89 15.44 6.38 -4.10
CA VAL A 89 15.65 7.79 -4.48
C VAL A 89 14.80 8.24 -5.68
N HIS A 90 14.35 7.32 -6.53
CA HIS A 90 13.47 7.61 -7.66
C HIS A 90 11.98 7.38 -7.34
N LYS A 91 11.59 7.12 -6.08
CA LYS A 91 10.21 6.92 -5.64
C LYS A 91 9.54 8.19 -5.07
N GLN A 92 10.13 9.37 -5.24
CA GLN A 92 9.67 10.64 -4.65
C GLN A 92 8.15 10.91 -4.74
N ARG A 93 7.48 10.50 -5.82
CA ARG A 93 6.03 10.70 -5.99
C ARG A 93 5.20 9.89 -4.99
N ILE A 94 5.54 8.62 -4.80
CA ILE A 94 4.83 7.78 -3.85
C ILE A 94 5.23 8.09 -2.41
N GLU A 95 6.49 8.48 -2.18
CA GLU A 95 6.92 9.01 -0.87
C GLU A 95 6.14 10.25 -0.45
N ARG A 96 5.84 11.16 -1.40
CA ARG A 96 5.00 12.33 -1.12
C ARG A 96 3.55 11.93 -0.79
N LEU A 97 3.00 10.95 -1.49
CA LEU A 97 1.68 10.39 -1.15
C LEU A 97 1.69 9.82 0.27
N TRP A 98 2.75 9.09 0.63
CA TRP A 98 2.91 8.56 1.98
C TRP A 98 3.04 9.64 3.05
N ALA A 99 3.74 10.74 2.78
CA ALA A 99 3.82 11.85 3.73
C ALA A 99 2.42 12.40 4.08
N GLU A 100 1.57 12.63 3.08
CA GLU A 100 0.20 13.13 3.30
C GLU A 100 -0.71 12.08 3.93
N LEU A 101 -0.69 10.84 3.45
CA LEU A 101 -1.49 9.76 4.04
C LEU A 101 -1.12 9.53 5.51
N ASN A 102 0.18 9.60 5.82
CA ASN A 102 0.66 9.47 7.19
C ASN A 102 0.15 10.61 8.06
N ARG A 103 0.21 11.84 7.57
CA ARG A 103 -0.26 13.02 8.29
C ARG A 103 -1.77 13.00 8.55
N LEU A 104 -2.57 12.61 7.56
CA LEU A 104 -4.03 12.72 7.61
C LEU A 104 -4.73 11.47 8.14
N VAL A 105 -4.22 10.28 7.83
CA VAL A 105 -4.88 9.01 8.15
C VAL A 105 -4.05 8.20 9.15
N SER A 106 -2.83 7.82 8.78
CA SER A 106 -2.07 6.86 9.59
C SER A 106 -1.76 7.38 10.99
N PHE A 107 -1.47 8.69 11.15
CA PHE A 107 -1.10 9.28 12.43
C PHE A 107 -2.19 9.09 13.48
N HIS A 108 -3.45 9.28 13.10
CA HIS A 108 -4.58 9.10 14.01
C HIS A 108 -4.67 7.66 14.54
N TYR A 109 -4.69 6.67 13.64
CA TYR A 109 -4.83 5.26 14.03
C TYR A 109 -3.60 4.73 14.77
N VAL A 110 -2.39 5.09 14.33
CA VAL A 110 -1.14 4.66 15.00
C VAL A 110 -1.09 5.17 16.43
N ASN A 111 -1.42 6.44 16.67
CA ASN A 111 -1.43 6.99 18.03
C ASN A 111 -2.51 6.35 18.89
N PHE A 112 -3.69 6.12 18.32
CA PHE A 112 -4.78 5.47 19.04
C PHE A 112 -4.44 4.02 19.41
N PHE A 113 -3.77 3.28 18.52
CA PHE A 113 -3.33 1.92 18.80
C PHE A 113 -2.19 1.89 19.84
N ASN A 114 -1.21 2.80 19.76
CA ASN A 114 -0.19 2.94 20.80
C ASN A 114 -0.82 3.24 22.16
N PHE A 115 -1.80 4.14 22.23
CA PHE A 115 -2.54 4.44 23.46
C PHE A 115 -3.21 3.17 24.04
N MET A 116 -3.83 2.34 23.20
CA MET A 116 -4.42 1.08 23.66
C MET A 116 -3.35 0.08 24.15
N GLU A 117 -2.18 0.03 23.52
CA GLU A 117 -1.06 -0.81 24.00
C GLU A 117 -0.54 -0.31 25.36
N GLU A 118 -0.35 1.00 25.51
CA GLU A 118 0.13 1.63 26.76
C GLU A 118 -0.81 1.37 27.95
N HIS A 119 -2.12 1.22 27.70
CA HIS A 119 -3.13 0.95 28.73
C HIS A 119 -3.46 -0.54 28.86
N GLY A 120 -2.75 -1.43 28.16
CA GLY A 120 -2.97 -2.89 28.23
C GLY A 120 -4.28 -3.37 27.60
N VAL A 121 -4.94 -2.53 26.81
CA VAL A 121 -6.18 -2.89 26.07
C VAL A 121 -5.85 -3.68 24.80
N LEU A 122 -4.71 -3.39 24.18
CA LEU A 122 -4.23 -4.03 22.97
C LEU A 122 -2.87 -4.67 23.23
N ASP A 123 -2.64 -5.86 22.67
CA ASP A 123 -1.33 -6.51 22.63
C ASP A 123 -1.10 -6.96 21.19
N SER A 124 -0.13 -6.36 20.51
CA SER A 124 0.22 -6.70 19.12
C SER A 124 0.87 -8.06 18.95
N LEU A 125 1.23 -8.74 20.04
CA LEU A 125 1.70 -10.13 20.04
C LEU A 125 0.57 -11.14 20.27
N ASN A 126 -0.62 -10.67 20.67
CA ASN A 126 -1.77 -11.52 20.92
C ASN A 126 -2.68 -11.59 19.68
N GLU A 127 -2.80 -12.79 19.12
CA GLU A 127 -3.58 -13.03 17.89
C GLU A 127 -5.07 -12.69 18.04
N LEU A 128 -5.68 -12.92 19.21
CA LEU A 128 -7.07 -12.57 19.47
C LEU A 128 -7.26 -11.05 19.48
N HIS A 129 -6.30 -10.33 20.08
CA HIS A 129 -6.35 -8.87 20.10
C HIS A 129 -6.18 -8.30 18.70
N LEU A 130 -5.24 -8.82 17.90
CA LEU A 130 -5.07 -8.43 16.50
C LEU A 130 -6.31 -8.74 15.65
N PHE A 131 -6.93 -9.90 15.83
CA PHE A 131 -8.18 -10.24 15.14
C PHE A 131 -9.29 -9.21 15.45
N CYS A 132 -9.52 -8.91 16.73
CA CYS A 132 -10.49 -7.89 17.15
C CYS A 132 -10.15 -6.51 16.59
N LEU A 133 -8.87 -6.13 16.65
CA LEU A 133 -8.38 -4.87 16.11
C LEU A 133 -8.66 -4.76 14.61
N HIS A 134 -8.37 -5.82 13.84
CA HIS A 134 -8.60 -5.86 12.40
C HIS A 134 -10.08 -5.82 12.07
N PHE A 135 -10.90 -6.62 12.76
CA PHE A 135 -12.34 -6.66 12.57
C PHE A 135 -12.98 -5.26 12.74
N ILE A 136 -12.53 -4.51 13.74
CA ILE A 136 -13.06 -3.17 14.04
C ILE A 136 -12.41 -2.12 13.13
N TYR A 137 -11.09 -2.02 13.12
CA TYR A 137 -10.41 -0.85 12.58
C TYR A 137 -9.99 -0.98 11.13
N LEU A 138 -9.76 -2.18 10.59
CA LEU A 138 -9.36 -2.31 9.18
C LEU A 138 -10.42 -1.73 8.21
N PRO A 139 -11.74 -2.00 8.38
CA PRO A 139 -12.77 -1.36 7.55
C PRO A 139 -12.84 0.17 7.72
N ARG A 140 -12.56 0.68 8.93
CA ARG A 140 -12.58 2.12 9.24
C ARG A 140 -11.38 2.83 8.60
N ILE A 141 -10.20 2.25 8.72
CA ILE A 141 -8.98 2.74 8.04
C ILE A 141 -9.21 2.70 6.53
N GLN A 142 -9.75 1.60 5.99
CA GLN A 142 -10.00 1.48 4.56
C GLN A 142 -11.05 2.50 4.07
N LYS A 143 -12.03 2.87 4.89
CA LYS A 143 -12.95 3.98 4.59
C LYS A 143 -12.21 5.32 4.56
N ALA A 144 -11.42 5.63 5.58
CA ALA A 144 -10.63 6.87 5.62
C ALA A 144 -9.66 6.97 4.42
N VAL A 145 -9.06 5.86 4.00
CA VAL A 145 -8.21 5.79 2.80
C VAL A 145 -8.98 6.09 1.51
N ARG A 146 -10.26 5.71 1.41
CA ARG A 146 -11.11 6.02 0.24
C ARG A 146 -11.59 7.46 0.20
N GLU A 147 -11.68 8.11 1.36
CA GLU A 147 -12.12 9.51 1.52
C GLU A 147 -10.96 10.51 1.51
N PHE A 148 -9.71 10.03 1.55
CA PHE A 148 -8.47 10.80 1.41
C PHE A 148 -8.32 11.39 0.00
#